data_AF-A0A968X7W8-F1
#
_entry.id   AF-A0A968X7W8-F1
#
_cell.length_a   1.000
_cell.length_b   1.000
_cell.length_c   1.000
_cell.angle_alpha   90.00
_cell.angle_beta   90.00
_cell.angle_gamma   90.00
#
_symmetry.space_group_name_H-M   'P 1'
#
loop_
_entity.id
_entity.type
_entity.pdbx_description
1 polymer ?
#
loop_
_entity_poly.entity_id
_entity_poly.type
_entity_poly.pdbx_seq_one_letter_code
_entity_poly.pdbx_strand_id
1 'polypeptide(L)'
;MNVSGSTSVSPFAEHLAELYQKQHTGESVNVQSLGSTAGIQAALQGVAEIGMSSRELKAEEAEKLDELIIARDALAVVIHPSNPSPT
;
A
#
# COMPACT_ATOMS: atom_id res chain seq x y z
N MET A 1 9.46 10.12 8.44
CA MET A 1 8.38 10.02 7.44
C MET A 1 7.49 8.86 7.82
N ASN A 2 6.18 9.07 7.82
CA ASN A 2 5.17 8.06 8.12
C ASN A 2 4.47 7.65 6.83
N VAL A 3 4.41 6.34 6.62
CA VAL A 3 3.75 5.70 5.50
C VAL A 3 2.67 4.79 6.07
N SER A 4 1.43 4.93 5.64
CA SER A 4 0.32 4.15 6.22
C SER A 4 -0.60 3.61 5.15
N GLY A 5 -1.06 2.36 5.29
CA GLY A 5 -2.14 1.85 4.45
C GLY A 5 -2.12 0.36 4.18
N SER A 6 -2.28 -0.01 2.91
CA SER A 6 -2.52 -1.37 2.44
C SER A 6 -1.60 -2.42 3.06
N THR A 7 -2.23 -3.48 3.59
CA THR A 7 -1.54 -4.65 4.14
C THR A 7 -0.83 -5.45 3.06
N SER A 8 -1.39 -5.51 1.84
CA SER A 8 -0.74 -6.18 0.71
C SER A 8 0.53 -5.47 0.25
N VAL A 9 0.58 -4.14 0.38
CA VAL A 9 1.74 -3.31 -0.04
C VAL A 9 2.82 -3.23 1.05
N SER A 10 2.44 -3.43 2.31
CA SER A 10 3.34 -3.21 3.45
C SER A 10 4.66 -4.00 3.39
N PRO A 11 4.68 -5.30 3.04
CA PRO A 11 5.95 -6.04 2.96
C PRO A 11 6.93 -5.45 1.93
N PHE A 12 6.40 -4.95 0.81
CA PHE A 12 7.21 -4.29 -0.21
C PHE A 12 7.72 -2.92 0.27
N ALA A 13 6.84 -2.12 0.90
CA ALA A 13 7.18 -0.81 1.43
C ALA A 13 8.20 -0.87 2.57
N GLU A 14 8.10 -1.86 3.46
CA GLU A 14 9.07 -2.10 4.54
C GLU A 14 10.46 -2.40 3.98
N HIS A 15 10.54 -3.27 2.97
CA HIS A 15 11.82 -3.57 2.34
C HIS A 15 12.45 -2.34 1.67
N LEU A 16 11.64 -1.52 1.00
CA LEU A 16 12.10 -0.27 0.41
C LEU A 16 12.55 0.73 1.48
N ALA A 17 11.82 0.84 2.59
CA ALA A 17 12.17 1.68 3.73
C ALA A 17 13.51 1.28 4.35
N GLU A 18 13.80 -0.02 4.50
CA GLU A 18 15.09 -0.49 4.98
C GLU A 18 16.25 -0.08 4.06
N LEU A 19 16.07 -0.28 2.74
CA LEU A 19 17.10 0.07 1.75
C LEU A 19 17.33 1.57 1.67
N TYR A 20 16.26 2.37 1.75
CA TYR A 20 16.33 3.82 1.78
C TYR A 20 17.10 4.31 3.01
N GLN A 21 16.74 3.83 4.19
CA GLN A 21 17.40 4.23 5.45
C GLN A 21 18.90 3.85 5.49
N LYS A 22 19.31 2.75 4.84
CA LYS A 22 20.73 2.39 4.69
C LYS A 22 21.52 3.40 3.85
N GLN A 23 20.88 4.02 2.87
CA GLN A 23 21.51 5.00 1.97
C GLN A 23 21.41 6.43 2.51
N HIS A 24 20.39 6.72 3.31
CA HIS A 24 20.10 8.03 3.89
C HIS A 24 20.21 7.99 5.42
N THR A 25 21.45 7.89 5.91
CA THR A 25 21.74 7.82 7.35
C THR A 25 21.20 9.07 8.08
N GLY A 26 20.23 8.88 8.96
CA GLY A 26 19.59 9.95 9.75
C GLY A 26 18.11 10.17 9.42
N GLU A 27 17.64 9.62 8.31
CA GLU A 27 16.22 9.61 7.97
C GLU A 27 15.58 8.31 8.45
N SER A 28 14.35 8.39 8.96
CA SER A 28 13.56 7.22 9.35
C SER A 28 12.23 7.18 8.62
N VAL A 29 11.90 5.99 8.10
CA VAL A 29 10.65 5.70 7.41
C VAL A 29 9.89 4.68 8.25
N ASN A 30 8.71 5.09 8.74
CA ASN A 30 7.85 4.26 9.58
C ASN A 30 6.65 3.79 8.77
N VAL A 31 6.53 2.48 8.55
CA VAL A 31 5.46 1.87 7.74
C VAL A 31 4.39 1.29 8.67
N GLN A 32 3.12 1.64 8.43
CA GLN A 32 1.97 1.18 9.21
C GLN A 32 0.97 0.45 8.32
N SER A 33 0.63 -0.77 8.72
CA SER A 33 -0.22 -1.69 7.96
C SER A 33 -1.67 -1.67 8.47
N LEU A 34 -2.41 -0.60 8.15
CA LEU A 34 -3.78 -0.35 8.65
C LEU A 34 -4.89 -0.65 7.62
N GLY A 35 -4.51 -1.00 6.39
CA GLY A 35 -5.43 -1.25 5.26
C GLY A 35 -5.59 -0.06 4.31
N SER A 36 -6.00 -0.34 3.07
CA SER A 36 -6.00 0.64 1.96
C SER A 36 -6.87 1.87 2.24
N THR A 37 -8.08 1.67 2.78
CA THR A 37 -8.98 2.78 3.11
C THR A 37 -8.39 3.68 4.20
N ALA A 38 -7.79 3.09 5.24
CA ALA A 38 -7.15 3.85 6.30
C ALA A 38 -5.95 4.65 5.77
N GLY A 39 -5.15 4.07 4.88
CA GLY A 39 -4.01 4.73 4.24
C GLY A 39 -4.42 5.95 3.41
N ILE A 40 -5.44 5.81 2.57
CA ILE A 40 -5.96 6.92 1.75
C ILE A 40 -6.49 8.05 2.65
N GLN A 41 -7.25 7.71 3.70
CA GLN A 41 -7.75 8.71 4.64
C GLN A 41 -6.62 9.39 5.44
N ALA A 42 -5.60 8.64 5.84
CA ALA A 42 -4.44 9.19 6.55
C ALA A 42 -3.68 10.21 5.69
N ALA A 43 -3.52 9.94 4.38
CA ALA A 43 -2.93 10.88 3.43
C ALA A 43 -3.82 12.11 3.22
N LEU A 44 -5.13 11.93 3.00
CA LEU A 44 -6.09 13.03 2.83
C LEU A 44 -6.13 13.98 4.03
N GLN A 45 -5.98 13.43 5.23
CA GLN A 45 -6.01 14.20 6.49
C GLN A 45 -4.63 14.75 6.89
N GLY A 46 -3.57 14.44 6.12
CA GLY A 46 -2.20 14.84 6.44
C GLY A 46 -1.62 14.17 7.68
N VAL A 47 -2.19 13.05 8.12
CA VAL A 47 -1.70 12.24 9.26
C VAL A 47 -0.48 11.42 8.84
N ALA A 48 -0.44 10.96 7.58
CA ALA A 48 0.70 10.29 6.98
C ALA A 48 1.15 11.07 5.73
N GLU A 49 2.46 11.14 5.49
CA GLU A 49 2.99 11.77 4.29
C GLU A 49 2.73 10.93 3.04
N ILE A 50 2.63 9.60 3.17
CA ILE A 50 2.30 8.69 2.07
C ILE A 50 1.20 7.70 2.50
N GLY A 51 0.14 7.64 1.71
CA GLY A 51 -0.93 6.66 1.82
C GLY A 51 -0.74 5.49 0.86
N MET A 52 -0.69 4.25 1.35
CA MET A 52 -0.60 3.05 0.53
C MET A 52 -1.98 2.47 0.24
N SER A 53 -2.25 2.07 -1.01
CA SER A 53 -3.50 1.45 -1.40
C SER A 53 -3.28 0.24 -2.34
N SER A 54 -4.08 -0.80 -2.17
CA SER A 54 -4.20 -1.94 -3.10
C SER A 54 -5.40 -1.83 -4.03
N ARG A 55 -6.08 -0.69 -4.01
CA ARG A 55 -7.16 -0.32 -4.93
C ARG A 55 -6.88 1.04 -5.56
N GLU A 56 -7.49 1.28 -6.70
CA GLU A 56 -7.52 2.61 -7.31
C GLU A 56 -8.22 3.63 -6.40
N LEU A 57 -7.80 4.89 -6.52
CA LEU A 57 -8.49 6.01 -5.89
C LEU A 57 -9.87 6.21 -6.51
N LYS A 58 -10.84 6.60 -5.68
CA LYS A 58 -12.12 7.12 -6.18
C LYS A 58 -11.89 8.51 -6.78
N ALA A 59 -12.78 8.94 -7.68
CA ALA A 59 -12.70 10.27 -8.30
C ALA A 59 -12.52 11.41 -7.27
N GLU A 60 -13.31 11.38 -6.18
CA GLU A 60 -13.26 12.36 -5.09
C GLU A 60 -11.92 12.36 -4.31
N GLU A 61 -11.26 11.20 -4.25
CA GLU A 61 -9.95 11.03 -3.60
C GLU A 61 -8.83 11.51 -4.54
N ALA A 62 -8.92 11.18 -5.83
CA ALA A 62 -7.97 11.55 -6.88
C ALA A 62 -7.95 13.06 -7.20
N GLU A 63 -9.02 13.79 -6.89
CA GLU A 63 -9.02 15.27 -6.97
C GLU A 63 -8.13 15.93 -5.90
N LYS A 64 -7.78 15.20 -4.84
CA LYS A 64 -7.10 15.73 -3.65
C LYS A 64 -5.75 15.06 -3.38
N LEU A 65 -5.46 13.96 -4.04
CA LEU A 65 -4.25 13.18 -3.88
C LEU A 65 -3.61 12.92 -5.24
N ASP A 66 -2.29 13.01 -5.27
CA ASP A 66 -1.51 12.50 -6.40
C ASP A 66 -1.30 11.00 -6.25
N GLU A 67 -1.69 10.23 -7.27
CA GLU A 67 -1.49 8.78 -7.32
C GLU A 67 -0.17 8.41 -8.00
N LEU A 68 0.58 7.50 -7.39
CA LEU A 68 1.76 6.88 -7.98
C LEU A 68 1.60 5.36 -7.99
N ILE A 69 1.51 4.78 -9.19
CA ILE A 69 1.42 3.32 -9.38
C ILE A 69 2.81 2.71 -9.21
N ILE A 70 3.00 1.93 -8.15
CA ILE A 70 4.28 1.26 -7.83
C ILE A 70 4.33 -0.21 -8.27
N ALA A 71 3.17 -0.86 -8.41
CA ALA A 71 3.05 -2.27 -8.75
C ALA A 71 1.69 -2.58 -9.41
N ARG A 72 1.62 -3.69 -10.14
CA ARG A 72 0.38 -4.26 -10.67
C ARG A 72 0.34 -5.74 -10.28
N ASP A 73 -0.62 -6.09 -9.44
CA ASP A 73 -0.80 -7.46 -8.95
C ASP A 73 -1.84 -8.23 -9.77
N ALA A 74 -1.67 -9.55 -9.87
CA ALA A 74 -2.66 -10.45 -10.45
C ALA A 74 -3.17 -11.40 -9.36
N LEU A 75 -4.49 -11.46 -9.17
CA LEU A 75 -5.14 -12.43 -8.31
C LEU A 75 -5.39 -13.72 -9.10
N ALA A 76 -4.77 -14.82 -8.66
CA ALA A 76 -5.02 -16.15 -9.20
C ALA A 76 -5.88 -16.96 -8.22
N VAL A 77 -6.92 -17.63 -8.73
CA VAL A 77 -7.72 -18.57 -7.95
C VAL A 77 -7.06 -19.95 -8.03
N VAL A 78 -6.63 -20.48 -6.88
CA VAL A 78 -6.11 -21.84 -6.76
C VAL A 78 -7.16 -22.68 -6.05
N ILE A 79 -7.65 -23.73 -6.71
CA ILE A 79 -8.55 -24.73 -6.12
C ILE A 79 -7.81 -26.02 -5.81
N HIS A 80 -8.27 -26.73 -4.78
CA HIS A 80 -7.80 -28.09 -4.51
C HIS A 80 -8.21 -29.02 -5.66
N PRO A 81 -7.37 -29.98 -6.12
CA PRO A 81 -7.68 -30.86 -7.25
C PRO A 81 -8.97 -31.68 -7.08
N SER A 82 -9.40 -31.92 -5.84
CA SER A 82 -10.64 -32.65 -5.54
C SER A 82 -11.90 -31.79 -5.47
N ASN A 83 -11.81 -30.48 -5.75
CA ASN A 83 -12.97 -29.59 -5.71
C ASN A 83 -13.81 -29.79 -6.99
N PRO A 84 -15.10 -30.21 -6.89
CA PRO A 84 -15.88 -30.67 -8.05
C PRO A 84 -16.30 -29.59 -9.06
N SER A 85 -16.13 -28.29 -8.81
CA SER A 85 -16.20 -27.27 -9.87
C SER A 85 -15.51 -25.95 -9.49
N PRO A 86 -14.83 -25.27 -10.43
CA PRO A 86 -14.46 -23.87 -10.32
C PRO A 86 -15.54 -23.01 -10.98
N THR A 87 -16.50 -22.53 -10.20
CA THR A 87 -17.35 -21.39 -10.58
C THR A 87 -17.45 -20.46 -9.40
#